data_AF-A0A2M8PGD3-F1
#
_entry.id   AF-A0A2M8PGD3-F1
#
_cell.length_a   1.000
_cell.length_b   1.000
_cell.length_c   1.000
_cell.angle_alpha   90.00
_cell.angle_beta   90.00
_cell.angle_gamma   90.00
#
_symmetry.space_group_name_H-M   'P 1'
#
loop_
_entity.id
_entity.type
_entity.pdbx_description
1 polymer ?
#
loop_
_entity_poly.entity_id
_entity_poly.type
_entity_poly.pdbx_seq_one_letter_code
_entity_poly.pdbx_strand_id
1 'polypeptide(L)'
;MAALKEGRWDQLCLQAESAAAVAETIGAVLAQGGYAPYDPFPGGAGTPATFKKFVRLFILPEAEGWLRVLGAQDAALLPEMLRKLSAGRTVLHAWFTAERGALEAYRDGRAEAALLAAYLGESASAAAPESQPRASNLPSEVAKLAEAQGVDPKQAERLIGRFAGRLFGAGAAGVQAEAARLFQSAWQSAGGQQLAAQIGRLRLPFDLRTPDFETLREAYHAQRLLARRPSARLMESERAALQALPNVGAVQPIYMGKA
;
A
#
# COMPACT_ATOMS: atom_id res chain seq x y z
N MET A 1 -4.79 -4.73 9.00
CA MET A 1 -5.86 -4.38 8.04
C MET A 1 -5.51 -3.05 7.41
N ALA A 2 -5.12 -3.04 6.14
CA ALA A 2 -5.23 -1.86 5.30
C ALA A 2 -4.85 -2.19 3.86
N ALA A 3 -5.76 -1.84 2.95
CA ALA A 3 -5.58 -1.61 1.51
C ALA A 3 -6.87 -1.85 0.71
N LEU A 4 -7.97 -2.34 1.32
CA LEU A 4 -9.22 -2.58 0.56
C LEU A 4 -10.47 -1.99 1.25
N LYS A 5 -10.36 -0.91 2.02
CA LYS A 5 -11.56 -0.16 2.43
C LYS A 5 -12.29 0.50 1.25
N GLU A 6 -11.62 0.62 0.10
CA GLU A 6 -12.16 1.16 -1.16
C GLU A 6 -12.17 0.12 -2.30
N GLY A 7 -11.99 -1.17 -1.98
CA GLY A 7 -12.12 -2.27 -2.94
C GLY A 7 -10.99 -2.39 -3.99
N ARG A 8 -9.96 -1.54 -3.95
CA ARG A 8 -8.85 -1.58 -4.91
C ARG A 8 -7.50 -1.16 -4.29
N TRP A 9 -6.47 -1.96 -4.53
CA TRP A 9 -5.06 -1.58 -4.36
C TRP A 9 -4.52 -1.04 -5.68
N ASP A 10 -3.74 0.04 -5.64
CA ASP A 10 -3.23 0.71 -6.84
C ASP A 10 -1.87 1.36 -6.56
N GLN A 11 -1.00 1.35 -7.57
CA GLN A 11 0.28 2.03 -7.58
C GLN A 11 0.68 2.43 -9.01
N LEU A 12 1.19 3.65 -9.17
CA LEU A 12 1.84 4.09 -10.40
C LEU A 12 3.36 4.06 -10.22
N CYS A 13 4.09 3.55 -11.20
CA CYS A 13 5.55 3.63 -11.26
C CYS A 13 5.95 4.39 -12.52
N LEU A 14 6.73 5.45 -12.37
CA LEU A 14 7.07 6.37 -13.46
C LEU A 14 8.56 6.36 -13.72
N GLN A 15 8.93 6.23 -14.98
CA GLN A 15 10.33 6.31 -15.39
C GLN A 15 10.80 7.77 -15.34
N ALA A 16 11.79 8.03 -14.49
CA ALA A 16 12.57 9.26 -14.30
C ALA A 16 11.84 10.60 -14.59
N GLU A 17 11.28 11.17 -13.52
CA GLU A 17 10.87 12.56 -13.36
C GLU A 17 11.27 13.03 -11.94
N SER A 18 11.11 14.32 -11.60
CA SER A 18 11.21 14.77 -10.21
C SER A 18 9.89 14.49 -9.48
N ALA A 19 9.95 14.10 -8.20
CA ALA A 19 8.75 13.87 -7.39
C ALA A 19 7.85 15.12 -7.33
N ALA A 20 8.44 16.33 -7.38
CA ALA A 20 7.71 17.59 -7.43
C ALA A 20 6.86 17.74 -8.71
N ALA A 21 7.43 17.48 -9.89
CA ALA A 21 6.70 17.60 -11.15
C ALA A 21 5.56 16.56 -11.27
N VAL A 22 5.79 15.33 -10.77
CA VAL A 22 4.74 14.32 -10.67
C VAL A 22 3.63 14.80 -9.71
N ALA A 23 3.99 15.35 -8.54
CA ALA A 23 3.01 15.86 -7.59
C ALA A 23 2.19 17.03 -8.14
N GLU A 24 2.82 17.95 -8.85
CA GLU A 24 2.15 19.06 -9.53
C GLU A 24 1.17 18.56 -10.59
N THR A 25 1.60 17.59 -11.41
CA THR A 25 0.75 17.01 -12.46
C THR A 25 -0.47 16.30 -11.87
N ILE A 26 -0.27 15.45 -10.85
CA ILE A 26 -1.36 14.76 -10.16
C ILE A 26 -2.28 15.79 -9.47
N GLY A 27 -1.71 16.75 -8.76
CA GLY A 27 -2.46 17.80 -8.07
C GLY A 27 -3.31 18.64 -9.02
N ALA A 28 -2.80 18.98 -10.20
CA ALA A 28 -3.53 19.72 -11.21
C ALA A 28 -4.72 18.93 -11.78
N VAL A 29 -4.53 17.62 -12.05
CA VAL A 29 -5.62 16.74 -12.52
C VAL A 29 -6.71 16.60 -11.45
N LEU A 30 -6.30 16.41 -10.19
CA LEU A 30 -7.23 16.33 -9.06
C LEU A 30 -7.99 17.65 -8.87
N ALA A 31 -7.31 18.79 -8.95
CA ALA A 31 -7.94 20.11 -8.85
C ALA A 31 -8.99 20.34 -9.94
N GLN A 32 -8.70 19.94 -11.18
CA GLN A 32 -9.68 19.97 -12.29
C GLN A 32 -10.90 19.08 -12.01
N GLY A 33 -10.70 17.97 -11.28
CA GLY A 33 -11.75 17.09 -10.78
C GLY A 33 -12.51 17.58 -9.54
N GLY A 34 -12.28 18.84 -9.12
CA GLY A 34 -12.93 19.49 -7.98
C GLY A 34 -12.33 19.17 -6.61
N TYR A 35 -11.15 18.54 -6.57
CA TYR A 35 -10.45 18.27 -5.31
C TYR A 35 -9.66 19.48 -4.83
N ALA A 36 -9.62 19.67 -3.52
CA ALA A 36 -8.82 20.68 -2.85
C ALA A 36 -7.80 20.03 -1.89
N PRO A 37 -6.59 20.61 -1.73
CA PRO A 37 -5.56 20.03 -0.87
C PRO A 37 -5.92 20.13 0.62
N TYR A 38 -5.43 19.17 1.41
CA TYR A 38 -5.45 19.21 2.88
C TYR A 38 -4.22 18.51 3.45
N ASP A 39 -3.89 18.78 4.73
CA ASP A 39 -2.76 18.14 5.42
C ASP A 39 -3.26 17.52 6.74
N PRO A 40 -3.47 16.18 6.80
CA PRO A 40 -3.93 15.51 8.00
C PRO A 40 -2.83 15.24 9.02
N PHE A 41 -1.56 15.55 8.73
CA PHE A 41 -0.43 15.19 9.56
C PHE A 41 -0.17 16.22 10.67
N PRO A 42 0.60 15.86 11.71
CA PRO A 42 0.99 16.81 12.76
C PRO A 42 1.57 18.10 12.17
N GLY A 43 0.99 19.25 12.58
CA GLY A 43 1.36 20.57 12.07
C GLY A 43 0.61 21.01 10.80
N GLY A 44 -0.21 20.14 10.20
CA GLY A 44 -1.10 20.45 9.10
C GLY A 44 -2.42 21.08 9.54
N ALA A 45 -3.21 21.52 8.56
CA ALA A 45 -4.53 22.12 8.76
C ALA A 45 -5.63 21.11 9.17
N GLY A 46 -5.33 19.82 9.18
CA GLY A 46 -6.27 18.74 9.44
C GLY A 46 -7.10 18.36 8.22
N THR A 47 -8.12 17.52 8.44
CA THR A 47 -9.05 17.06 7.39
C THR A 47 -10.34 17.88 7.46
N PRO A 48 -10.72 18.62 6.40
CA PRO A 48 -11.99 19.34 6.36
C PRO A 48 -13.21 18.42 6.48
N ALA A 49 -14.16 18.78 7.36
CA ALA A 49 -15.36 17.97 7.63
C ALA A 49 -16.35 17.90 6.45
N THR A 50 -16.25 18.86 5.53
CA THR A 50 -17.08 18.92 4.32
C THR A 50 -16.69 17.88 3.29
N PHE A 51 -15.43 17.42 3.27
CA PHE A 51 -14.96 16.45 2.28
C PHE A 51 -15.61 15.08 2.48
N LYS A 52 -16.11 14.49 1.39
CA LYS A 52 -16.74 13.15 1.34
C LYS A 52 -15.94 12.18 0.49
N LYS A 53 -15.13 12.67 -0.44
CA LYS A 53 -14.20 11.87 -1.24
C LYS A 53 -12.78 12.33 -0.98
N PHE A 54 -11.84 11.38 -0.96
CA PHE A 54 -10.45 11.62 -0.65
C PHE A 54 -9.56 10.88 -1.63
N VAL A 55 -8.48 11.54 -2.03
CA VAL A 55 -7.34 10.92 -2.70
C VAL A 55 -6.14 11.11 -1.77
N ARG A 56 -5.52 9.99 -1.39
CA ARG A 56 -4.41 9.95 -0.43
C ARG A 56 -3.27 9.19 -1.06
N LEU A 57 -2.27 9.91 -1.51
CA LEU A 57 -1.13 9.34 -2.22
C LEU A 57 0.17 9.75 -1.54
N PHE A 58 1.20 8.95 -1.76
CA PHE A 58 2.57 9.30 -1.47
C PHE A 58 3.44 9.03 -2.68
N ILE A 59 4.31 9.97 -3.01
CA ILE A 59 5.39 9.75 -3.97
C ILE A 59 6.66 9.41 -3.18
N LEU A 60 7.17 8.20 -3.39
CA LEU A 60 8.46 7.79 -2.86
C LEU A 60 9.60 8.50 -3.61
N PRO A 61 10.75 8.73 -2.95
CA PRO A 61 11.94 9.23 -3.62
C PRO A 61 12.33 8.30 -4.78
N GLU A 62 13.01 8.88 -5.76
CA GLU A 62 13.48 8.14 -6.93
C GLU A 62 14.47 7.06 -6.49
N ALA A 63 14.28 5.86 -7.04
CA ALA A 63 15.19 4.73 -6.87
C ALA A 63 15.34 4.00 -8.21
N GLU A 64 16.59 3.83 -8.64
CA GLU A 64 16.97 3.09 -9.85
C GLU A 64 16.27 3.58 -11.14
N GLY A 65 16.09 4.89 -11.26
CA GLY A 65 15.44 5.55 -12.39
C GLY A 65 13.91 5.58 -12.31
N TRP A 66 13.32 5.22 -11.16
CA TRP A 66 11.87 5.13 -11.00
C TRP A 66 11.33 5.92 -9.80
N LEU A 67 10.23 6.61 -10.03
CA LEU A 67 9.36 7.11 -8.96
C LEU A 67 8.19 6.17 -8.77
N ARG A 68 7.71 6.04 -7.53
CA ARG A 68 6.51 5.27 -7.20
C ARG A 68 5.49 6.14 -6.49
N VAL A 69 4.26 6.15 -7.00
CA VAL A 69 3.10 6.80 -6.39
C VAL A 69 2.22 5.74 -5.76
N LEU A 70 2.23 5.67 -4.44
CA LEU A 70 1.49 4.70 -3.64
C LEU A 70 0.14 5.28 -3.26
N GLY A 71 -0.91 4.46 -3.37
CA GLY A 71 -2.27 4.80 -2.94
C GLY A 71 -3.28 4.66 -4.07
N ALA A 72 -4.55 4.49 -3.68
CA ALA A 72 -5.65 4.34 -4.62
C ALA A 72 -5.85 5.63 -5.43
N GLN A 73 -5.83 5.50 -6.75
CA GLN A 73 -6.12 6.58 -7.69
C GLN A 73 -7.64 6.78 -7.80
N ASP A 74 -8.09 8.01 -8.05
CA ASP A 74 -9.49 8.24 -8.44
C ASP A 74 -9.71 7.66 -9.85
N ALA A 75 -10.52 6.61 -9.95
CA ALA A 75 -10.77 5.90 -11.19
C ALA A 75 -11.33 6.78 -12.33
N ALA A 76 -12.09 7.84 -12.00
CA ALA A 76 -12.64 8.75 -13.00
C ALA A 76 -11.57 9.70 -13.58
N LEU A 77 -10.52 9.99 -12.81
CA LEU A 77 -9.44 10.91 -13.21
C LEU A 77 -8.19 10.18 -13.69
N LEU A 78 -8.10 8.88 -13.41
CA LEU A 78 -6.97 8.03 -13.77
C LEU A 78 -6.61 8.08 -15.28
N PRO A 79 -7.57 8.04 -16.24
CA PRO A 79 -7.20 8.12 -17.66
C PRO A 79 -6.46 9.42 -18.03
N GLU A 80 -6.92 10.57 -17.53
CA GLU A 80 -6.27 11.86 -17.77
C GLU A 80 -4.92 11.95 -17.06
N MET A 81 -4.82 11.39 -15.85
CA MET A 81 -3.58 11.30 -15.10
C MET A 81 -2.54 10.45 -15.83
N LEU A 82 -2.90 9.26 -16.30
CA LEU A 82 -2.02 8.41 -17.11
C LEU A 82 -1.60 9.11 -18.40
N ARG A 83 -2.52 9.79 -19.08
CA ARG A 83 -2.22 10.55 -20.30
C ARG A 83 -1.15 11.62 -20.08
N LYS A 84 -1.25 12.39 -18.99
CA LYS A 84 -0.24 13.43 -18.67
C LYS A 84 1.07 12.83 -18.20
N LEU A 85 1.03 11.87 -17.27
CA LEU A 85 2.22 11.30 -16.65
C LEU A 85 3.06 10.44 -17.61
N SER A 86 2.43 9.84 -18.62
CA SER A 86 3.12 9.01 -19.62
C SER A 86 3.55 9.78 -20.88
N ALA A 87 3.41 11.11 -20.90
CA ALA A 87 3.84 11.93 -22.04
C ALA A 87 5.37 11.83 -22.23
N GLY A 88 5.80 11.16 -23.31
CA GLY A 88 7.20 10.90 -23.63
C GLY A 88 7.91 9.90 -22.71
N ARG A 89 7.19 9.22 -21.81
CA ARG A 89 7.77 8.36 -20.76
C ARG A 89 6.96 7.09 -20.53
N THR A 90 7.60 6.09 -19.94
CA THR A 90 6.91 4.87 -19.52
C THR A 90 6.31 5.05 -18.13
N VAL A 91 5.02 4.76 -18.00
CA VAL A 91 4.34 4.63 -16.71
C VAL A 91 3.80 3.22 -16.58
N LEU A 92 4.13 2.54 -15.49
CA LEU A 92 3.51 1.28 -15.11
C LEU A 92 2.36 1.57 -14.16
N HIS A 93 1.23 0.93 -14.40
CA HIS A 93 0.07 0.96 -13.54
C HIS A 93 -0.18 -0.45 -13.01
N ALA A 94 0.08 -0.64 -11.73
CA ALA A 94 -0.14 -1.90 -11.03
C ALA A 94 -1.39 -1.76 -10.17
N TRP A 95 -2.36 -2.65 -10.34
CA TRP A 95 -3.58 -2.60 -9.55
C TRP A 95 -4.19 -3.97 -9.34
N PHE A 96 -4.95 -4.12 -8.27
CA PHE A 96 -5.82 -5.26 -8.09
C PHE A 96 -7.03 -4.97 -7.20
N THR A 97 -8.05 -5.78 -7.42
CA THR A 97 -9.27 -5.96 -6.63
C THR A 97 -9.25 -7.37 -6.04
N ALA A 98 -10.30 -7.80 -5.34
CA ALA A 98 -10.34 -9.18 -4.85
C ALA A 98 -10.33 -10.22 -5.99
N GLU A 99 -10.89 -9.87 -7.15
CA GLU A 99 -11.14 -10.79 -8.26
C GLU A 99 -10.16 -10.63 -9.43
N ARG A 100 -9.68 -9.40 -9.67
CA ARG A 100 -8.86 -9.05 -10.84
C ARG A 100 -7.63 -8.25 -10.47
N GLY A 101 -6.51 -8.52 -11.14
CA GLY A 101 -5.30 -7.72 -11.02
C GLY A 101 -4.53 -7.67 -12.33
N ALA A 102 -3.92 -6.52 -12.59
CA ALA A 102 -3.21 -6.27 -13.84
C ALA A 102 -2.01 -5.36 -13.61
N LEU A 103 -1.01 -5.57 -14.47
CA LEU A 103 0.11 -4.66 -14.66
C LEU A 103 0.08 -4.16 -16.09
N GLU A 104 -0.22 -2.89 -16.26
CA GLU A 104 -0.35 -2.24 -17.56
C GLU A 104 0.78 -1.21 -17.73
N ALA A 105 1.37 -1.14 -18.91
CA ALA A 105 2.38 -0.13 -19.23
C ALA A 105 1.79 0.90 -20.19
N TYR A 106 2.05 2.17 -19.93
CA TYR A 106 1.52 3.29 -20.67
C TYR A 106 2.64 4.16 -21.24
N ARG A 107 2.43 4.67 -22.45
CA ARG A 107 3.20 5.75 -23.08
C ARG A 107 2.24 6.64 -23.85
N ASP A 108 2.38 7.95 -23.72
CA ASP A 108 1.55 8.95 -24.39
C ASP A 108 0.03 8.70 -24.24
N GLY A 109 -0.38 8.23 -23.07
CA GLY A 109 -1.77 7.91 -22.71
C GLY A 109 -2.32 6.61 -23.29
N ARG A 110 -1.48 5.78 -23.92
CA ARG A 110 -1.89 4.51 -24.53
C ARG A 110 -1.27 3.34 -23.79
N ALA A 111 -2.07 2.31 -23.55
CA ALA A 111 -1.59 1.05 -23.01
C ALA A 111 -0.82 0.28 -24.08
N GLU A 112 0.44 -0.05 -23.80
CA GLU A 112 1.37 -0.70 -24.73
C GLU A 112 2.14 -1.82 -24.02
N ALA A 113 1.66 -3.07 -24.17
CA ALA A 113 2.28 -4.24 -23.54
C ALA A 113 3.76 -4.44 -23.95
N ALA A 114 4.14 -4.00 -25.15
CA ALA A 114 5.52 -4.08 -25.65
C ALA A 114 6.53 -3.31 -24.76
N LEU A 115 6.07 -2.29 -24.01
CA LEU A 115 6.94 -1.55 -23.08
C LEU A 115 7.43 -2.43 -21.92
N LEU A 116 6.69 -3.48 -21.57
CA LEU A 116 7.12 -4.44 -20.54
C LEU A 116 8.22 -5.38 -21.03
N ALA A 117 8.42 -5.51 -22.35
CA ALA A 117 9.39 -6.43 -22.93
C ALA A 117 10.83 -6.14 -22.47
N ALA A 118 11.16 -4.85 -22.25
CA ALA A 118 12.45 -4.42 -21.73
C ALA A 118 12.76 -4.91 -20.31
N TYR A 119 11.74 -5.37 -19.57
CA TYR A 119 11.86 -5.84 -18.20
C TYR A 119 11.66 -7.35 -18.06
N LEU A 120 11.42 -8.08 -19.15
CA LEU A 120 11.29 -9.54 -19.09
C LEU A 120 12.63 -10.16 -18.67
N GLY A 121 12.59 -11.03 -17.66
CA GLY A 121 13.75 -11.86 -17.33
C GLY A 121 13.88 -13.04 -18.29
N GLU A 122 15.06 -13.28 -18.87
CA GLU A 122 15.35 -14.56 -19.53
C GLU A 122 15.27 -15.68 -18.49
N SER A 123 14.34 -16.61 -18.69
CA SER A 123 14.06 -17.76 -17.83
C SER A 123 13.79 -17.45 -16.35
N ALA A 124 12.56 -17.06 -16.04
CA ALA A 124 11.94 -17.62 -14.85
C ALA A 124 11.41 -19.01 -15.23
N SER A 125 12.22 -20.06 -15.00
CA SER A 125 11.67 -21.38 -14.73
C SER A 125 10.50 -21.21 -13.75
N ALA A 126 9.44 -21.99 -13.92
CA ALA A 126 8.26 -22.02 -13.07
C ALA A 126 8.56 -22.51 -11.64
N ALA A 127 9.62 -22.01 -11.00
CA ALA A 127 9.55 -21.71 -9.60
C ALA A 127 8.57 -20.53 -9.49
N ALA A 128 7.31 -20.85 -9.21
CA ALA A 128 6.52 -19.98 -8.36
C ALA A 128 7.49 -19.44 -7.30
N PRO A 129 7.54 -18.11 -7.02
CA PRO A 129 8.22 -17.70 -5.80
C PRO A 129 7.63 -18.60 -4.75
N GLU A 130 8.46 -19.45 -4.14
CA GLU A 130 8.04 -20.21 -2.99
C GLU A 130 7.34 -19.17 -2.16
N SER A 131 6.05 -19.37 -2.00
CA SER A 131 5.32 -18.69 -0.96
C SER A 131 5.95 -19.27 0.28
N GLN A 132 7.14 -18.80 0.65
CA GLN A 132 7.40 -18.52 2.03
C GLN A 132 6.19 -17.69 2.39
N PRO A 133 5.27 -18.26 3.17
CA PRO A 133 4.33 -17.39 3.82
C PRO A 133 5.25 -16.41 4.53
N ARG A 134 5.25 -15.13 4.15
CA ARG A 134 5.33 -14.13 5.21
C ARG A 134 4.09 -14.46 6.01
N ALA A 135 4.28 -15.36 6.97
CA ALA A 135 3.31 -15.63 7.99
C ALA A 135 2.94 -14.23 8.45
N SER A 136 1.68 -13.87 8.28
CA SER A 136 1.10 -12.98 9.25
C SER A 136 1.49 -13.59 10.59
N ASN A 137 2.43 -12.95 11.28
CA ASN A 137 3.13 -13.50 12.44
C ASN A 137 2.20 -13.58 13.66
N LEU A 138 0.94 -13.97 13.49
CA LEU A 138 -0.03 -14.16 14.55
C LEU A 138 -0.94 -15.29 14.05
N PRO A 139 -0.63 -16.58 14.34
CA PRO A 139 -0.82 -17.16 15.67
C PRO A 139 0.45 -17.76 16.33
N SER A 140 1.56 -17.90 15.61
CA SER A 140 2.78 -18.52 16.14
C SER A 140 3.65 -17.57 16.98
N GLU A 141 3.67 -16.26 16.71
CA GLU A 141 4.35 -15.32 17.63
C GLU A 141 3.55 -15.06 18.90
N VAL A 142 2.22 -15.18 18.88
CA VAL A 142 1.40 -15.13 20.10
C VAL A 142 1.72 -16.32 21.00
N ALA A 143 1.90 -17.51 20.42
CA ALA A 143 2.33 -18.70 21.14
C ALA A 143 3.76 -18.55 21.68
N LYS A 144 4.69 -18.01 20.89
CA LYS A 144 6.07 -17.73 21.33
C LYS A 144 6.17 -16.63 22.38
N LEU A 145 5.31 -15.61 22.33
CA LEU A 145 5.22 -14.54 23.32
C LEU A 145 4.58 -15.05 24.62
N ALA A 146 3.62 -15.99 24.53
CA ALA A 146 3.04 -16.69 25.68
C ALA A 146 4.06 -17.63 26.35
N GLU A 147 4.85 -18.39 25.58
CA GLU A 147 5.97 -19.19 26.10
C GLU A 147 7.04 -18.31 26.75
N ALA A 148 7.43 -17.19 26.11
CA ALA A 148 8.43 -16.26 26.64
C ALA A 148 7.98 -15.53 27.92
N GLN A 149 6.67 -15.39 28.15
CA GLN A 149 6.11 -14.80 29.37
C GLN A 149 5.55 -15.84 30.37
N GLY A 150 5.80 -17.13 30.15
CA GLY A 150 5.38 -18.21 31.05
C GLY A 150 3.87 -18.41 31.15
N VAL A 151 3.11 -17.99 30.13
CA VAL A 151 1.65 -18.13 30.07
C VAL A 151 1.30 -19.43 29.34
N ASP A 152 0.53 -20.30 30.01
CA ASP A 152 0.10 -21.60 29.49
C ASP A 152 -0.56 -21.46 28.10
N PRO A 153 -0.07 -22.17 27.06
CA PRO A 153 -0.60 -22.07 25.70
C PRO A 153 -2.10 -22.39 25.60
N LYS A 154 -2.62 -23.26 26.49
CA LYS A 154 -4.06 -23.56 26.55
C LYS A 154 -4.89 -22.38 27.11
N GLN A 155 -4.28 -21.48 27.88
CA GLN A 155 -4.93 -20.25 28.34
C GLN A 155 -4.93 -19.16 27.26
N ALA A 156 -3.87 -19.06 26.46
CA ALA A 156 -3.81 -18.16 25.31
C ALA A 156 -4.87 -18.51 24.25
N GLU A 157 -5.03 -19.81 23.94
CA GLU A 157 -6.10 -20.29 23.05
C GLU A 157 -7.51 -19.99 23.59
N ARG A 158 -7.72 -20.11 24.90
CA ARG A 158 -9.01 -19.74 25.54
C ARG A 158 -9.27 -18.25 25.51
N LEU A 159 -8.24 -17.40 25.58
CA LEU A 159 -8.37 -15.95 25.46
C LEU A 159 -8.69 -15.53 24.02
N ILE A 160 -8.03 -16.13 23.03
CA ILE A 160 -8.33 -15.95 21.60
C ILE A 160 -9.76 -16.45 21.31
N GLY A 161 -10.14 -17.62 21.82
CA GLY A 161 -11.50 -18.16 21.70
C GLY A 161 -12.56 -17.30 22.38
N ARG A 162 -12.26 -16.66 23.52
CA ARG A 162 -13.17 -15.72 24.20
C ARG A 162 -13.27 -14.38 23.47
N PHE A 163 -12.19 -13.89 22.86
CA PHE A 163 -12.21 -12.68 22.03
C PHE A 163 -13.01 -12.92 20.74
N ALA A 164 -12.80 -14.05 20.08
CA ALA A 164 -13.57 -14.45 18.90
C ALA A 164 -15.05 -14.72 19.23
N GLY A 165 -15.34 -15.38 20.36
CA GLY A 165 -16.70 -15.65 20.83
C GLY A 165 -17.48 -14.39 21.26
N ARG A 166 -16.80 -13.35 21.76
CA ARG A 166 -17.43 -12.05 22.08
C ARG A 166 -17.70 -11.18 20.86
N LEU A 167 -16.92 -11.33 19.79
CA LEU A 167 -17.11 -10.57 18.55
C LEU A 167 -18.15 -11.22 17.62
N PHE A 168 -18.32 -12.55 17.66
CA PHE A 168 -19.12 -13.26 16.64
C PHE A 168 -20.13 -14.30 17.17
N GLY A 169 -20.24 -14.50 18.49
CA GLY A 169 -21.22 -15.43 19.09
C GLY A 169 -20.84 -16.92 18.98
N ALA A 170 -21.44 -17.75 19.84
CA ALA A 170 -21.09 -19.16 19.98
C ALA A 170 -21.74 -20.05 18.89
N GLY A 171 -20.95 -20.51 17.92
CA GLY A 171 -21.37 -21.42 16.85
C GLY A 171 -20.20 -21.84 15.95
N ALA A 172 -19.25 -22.57 16.53
CA ALA A 172 -17.93 -22.81 15.92
C ALA A 172 -17.86 -24.10 15.09
N ALA A 173 -18.01 -23.95 13.78
CA ALA A 173 -17.39 -24.83 12.77
C ALA A 173 -17.01 -24.06 11.49
N GLY A 174 -17.69 -22.94 11.18
CA GLY A 174 -17.35 -22.03 10.07
C GLY A 174 -16.43 -20.85 10.45
N VAL A 175 -16.32 -20.53 11.73
CA VAL A 175 -15.68 -19.30 12.24
C VAL A 175 -14.16 -19.29 12.02
N GLN A 176 -13.50 -20.46 11.95
CA GLN A 176 -12.05 -20.53 11.75
C GLN A 176 -11.64 -20.22 10.30
N ALA A 177 -12.44 -20.63 9.31
CA ALA A 177 -12.23 -20.29 7.90
C ALA A 177 -12.60 -18.82 7.61
N GLU A 178 -13.63 -18.30 8.30
CA GLU A 178 -14.05 -16.91 8.20
C GLU A 178 -13.07 -15.97 8.92
N ALA A 179 -12.54 -16.37 10.07
CA ALA A 179 -11.42 -15.69 10.73
C ALA A 179 -10.13 -15.78 9.92
N ALA A 180 -9.80 -16.93 9.32
CA ALA A 180 -8.65 -17.04 8.43
C ALA A 180 -8.78 -16.09 7.23
N ARG A 181 -9.98 -15.97 6.63
CA ARG A 181 -10.29 -14.96 5.60
C ARG A 181 -10.08 -13.52 6.07
N LEU A 182 -10.37 -13.22 7.34
CA LEU A 182 -10.08 -11.90 7.93
C LEU A 182 -8.56 -11.61 8.07
N PHE A 183 -7.72 -12.65 8.07
CA PHE A 183 -6.26 -12.54 8.13
C PHE A 183 -5.55 -12.73 6.77
N GLN A 184 -6.28 -13.03 5.69
CA GLN A 184 -5.68 -13.12 4.37
C GLN A 184 -5.25 -11.74 3.89
N SER A 185 -3.97 -11.60 3.54
CA SER A 185 -3.46 -10.38 2.89
C SER A 185 -4.25 -10.11 1.62
N ALA A 186 -4.51 -8.84 1.29
CA ALA A 186 -5.13 -8.45 0.03
C ALA A 186 -4.41 -9.07 -1.20
N TRP A 187 -3.11 -9.33 -1.07
CA TRP A 187 -2.29 -10.01 -2.07
C TRP A 187 -2.57 -11.51 -2.26
N GLN A 188 -3.26 -12.16 -1.31
CA GLN A 188 -3.68 -13.56 -1.42
C GLN A 188 -4.99 -13.71 -2.20
N SER A 189 -5.68 -12.61 -2.52
CA SER A 189 -6.86 -12.60 -3.38
C SER A 189 -6.54 -13.05 -4.81
N ALA A 190 -7.55 -13.42 -5.60
CA ALA A 190 -7.36 -13.83 -6.99
C ALA A 190 -6.70 -12.71 -7.81
N GLY A 191 -7.15 -11.46 -7.62
CA GLY A 191 -6.52 -10.31 -8.25
C GLY A 191 -5.08 -10.08 -7.80
N GLY A 192 -4.81 -10.19 -6.50
CA GLY A 192 -3.46 -10.08 -5.95
C GLY A 192 -2.50 -11.14 -6.51
N GLN A 193 -2.97 -12.37 -6.69
CA GLN A 193 -2.20 -13.46 -7.29
C GLN A 193 -1.96 -13.26 -8.79
N GLN A 194 -2.96 -12.76 -9.54
CA GLN A 194 -2.81 -12.42 -10.96
C GLN A 194 -1.75 -11.34 -11.17
N LEU A 195 -1.78 -10.29 -10.35
CA LEU A 195 -0.76 -9.24 -10.41
C LEU A 195 0.61 -9.79 -10.00
N ALA A 196 0.69 -10.59 -8.93
CA ALA A 196 1.94 -11.19 -8.48
C ALA A 196 2.59 -12.08 -9.55
N ALA A 197 1.80 -12.86 -10.29
CA ALA A 197 2.28 -13.68 -11.39
C ALA A 197 2.83 -12.85 -12.56
N GLN A 198 2.22 -11.70 -12.86
CA GLN A 198 2.73 -10.77 -13.87
C GLN A 198 4.05 -10.13 -13.43
N ILE A 199 4.12 -9.63 -12.20
CA ILE A 199 5.34 -9.04 -11.64
C ILE A 199 6.47 -10.06 -11.57
N GLY A 200 6.19 -11.33 -11.21
CA GLY A 200 7.20 -12.38 -11.11
C GLY A 200 7.93 -12.71 -12.42
N ARG A 201 7.40 -12.27 -13.57
CA ARG A 201 8.05 -12.40 -14.88
C ARG A 201 8.95 -11.22 -15.23
N LEU A 202 8.89 -10.15 -14.45
CA LEU A 202 9.59 -8.89 -14.71
C LEU A 202 10.71 -8.68 -13.70
N ARG A 203 11.84 -8.19 -14.19
CA ARG A 203 12.96 -7.69 -13.38
C ARG A 203 12.77 -6.20 -13.14
N LEU A 204 11.77 -5.86 -12.32
CA LEU A 204 11.58 -4.48 -11.87
C LEU A 204 12.64 -4.15 -10.80
N PRO A 205 13.24 -2.95 -10.82
CA PRO A 205 14.26 -2.56 -9.86
C PRO A 205 13.71 -2.20 -8.47
N PHE A 206 12.46 -2.58 -8.17
CA PHE A 206 11.80 -2.26 -6.92
C PHE A 206 10.77 -3.35 -6.56
N ASP A 207 10.51 -3.50 -5.27
CA ASP A 207 9.43 -4.33 -4.75
C ASP A 207 8.13 -3.52 -4.63
N LEU A 208 7.14 -3.81 -5.47
CA LEU A 208 5.81 -3.17 -5.42
C LEU A 208 5.08 -3.36 -4.08
N ARG A 209 5.48 -4.33 -3.26
CA ARG A 209 4.85 -4.60 -1.95
C ARG A 209 5.45 -3.77 -0.83
N THR A 210 6.64 -3.20 -1.02
CA THR A 210 7.41 -2.59 0.06
C THR A 210 7.92 -1.18 -0.31
N PRO A 211 7.69 -0.15 0.51
CA PRO A 211 6.76 -0.15 1.64
C PRO A 211 5.31 -0.26 1.20
N ASP A 212 4.45 -0.75 2.10
CA ASP A 212 3.01 -0.58 1.96
C ASP A 212 2.56 0.82 2.41
N PHE A 213 1.36 1.21 1.99
CA PHE A 213 0.81 2.54 2.23
C PHE A 213 0.67 2.90 3.72
N GLU A 214 0.29 1.95 4.59
CA GLU A 214 0.11 2.28 6.00
C GLU A 214 1.42 2.45 6.73
N THR A 215 2.37 1.54 6.50
CA THR A 215 3.71 1.68 7.07
C THR A 215 4.30 3.02 6.67
N LEU A 216 4.13 3.42 5.40
CA LEU A 216 4.57 4.73 4.93
C LEU A 216 3.83 5.91 5.59
N ARG A 217 2.49 5.83 5.69
CA ARG A 217 1.66 6.85 6.34
C ARG A 217 2.03 7.03 7.82
N GLU A 218 2.24 5.93 8.52
CA GLU A 218 2.58 5.90 9.93
C GLU A 218 3.99 6.43 10.18
N ALA A 219 4.97 6.02 9.37
CA ALA A 219 6.32 6.57 9.42
C ALA A 219 6.33 8.09 9.14
N TYR A 220 5.59 8.54 8.12
CA TYR A 220 5.50 9.96 7.77
C TYR A 220 4.84 10.77 8.91
N HIS A 221 3.76 10.24 9.49
CA HIS A 221 3.11 10.84 10.65
C HIS A 221 4.07 10.99 11.84
N ALA A 222 4.77 9.91 12.21
CA ALA A 222 5.69 9.89 13.33
C ALA A 222 6.88 10.86 13.09
N GLN A 223 7.39 10.94 11.86
CA GLN A 223 8.44 11.90 11.52
C GLN A 223 7.95 13.35 11.68
N ARG A 224 6.76 13.67 11.15
CA ARG A 224 6.14 14.99 11.31
C ARG A 224 5.89 15.34 12.79
N LEU A 225 5.50 14.36 13.60
CA LEU A 225 5.31 14.53 15.04
C LEU A 225 6.63 14.88 15.73
N LEU A 226 7.71 14.14 15.46
CA LEU A 226 9.03 14.39 16.04
C LEU A 226 9.63 15.71 15.57
N ALA A 227 9.46 16.08 14.29
CA ALA A 227 9.92 17.38 13.78
C ALA A 227 9.27 18.56 14.52
N ARG A 228 7.98 18.43 14.86
CA ARG A 228 7.24 19.44 15.64
C ARG A 228 7.53 19.36 17.14
N ARG A 229 7.69 18.16 17.69
CA ARG A 229 7.92 17.88 19.11
C ARG A 229 9.00 16.81 19.26
N PRO A 230 10.28 17.18 19.33
CA PRO A 230 11.39 16.22 19.41
C PRO A 230 11.35 15.30 20.63
N SER A 231 10.69 15.72 21.71
CA SER A 231 10.50 14.95 22.95
C SER A 231 9.23 14.09 22.96
N ALA A 232 8.49 14.00 21.85
CA ALA A 232 7.29 13.18 21.78
C ALA A 232 7.63 11.70 21.98
N ARG A 233 6.86 11.02 22.83
CA ARG A 233 6.95 9.56 22.98
C ARG A 233 6.13 8.91 21.88
N LEU A 234 6.82 8.27 20.94
CA LEU A 234 6.18 7.46 19.90
C LEU A 234 5.59 6.18 20.46
N MET A 235 4.48 5.76 19.89
CA MET A 235 3.93 4.41 20.04
C MET A 235 4.89 3.37 19.44
N GLU A 236 4.69 2.10 19.79
CA GLU A 236 5.54 1.01 19.30
C GLU A 236 5.45 0.86 17.78
N SER A 237 4.24 0.93 17.22
CA SER A 237 3.98 0.86 15.78
C SER A 237 4.62 2.03 15.01
N GLU A 238 4.53 3.25 15.54
CA GLU A 238 5.18 4.45 14.98
C GLU A 238 6.71 4.32 14.94
N ARG A 239 7.29 3.75 16.01
CA ARG A 239 8.74 3.49 16.08
C ARG A 239 9.17 2.43 15.08
N ALA A 240 8.43 1.34 14.97
CA ALA A 240 8.70 0.27 14.01
C ALA A 240 8.59 0.79 12.56
N ALA A 241 7.58 1.60 12.24
CA ALA A 241 7.40 2.20 10.93
C ALA A 241 8.56 3.14 10.55
N LEU A 242 9.01 4.01 11.47
CA LEU A 242 10.18 4.87 11.25
C LEU A 242 11.47 4.08 11.06
N GLN A 243 11.67 3.01 11.82
CA GLN A 243 12.83 2.13 11.66
C GLN A 243 12.83 1.42 10.30
N ALA A 244 11.66 1.02 9.82
CA ALA A 244 11.50 0.40 8.50
C ALA A 244 11.73 1.40 7.34
N LEU A 245 11.47 2.70 7.57
CA LEU A 245 11.54 3.76 6.57
C LEU A 245 12.37 4.96 7.06
N PRO A 246 13.69 4.81 7.22
CA PRO A 246 14.53 5.87 7.78
C PRO A 246 14.56 7.15 6.92
N ASN A 247 14.31 7.04 5.61
CA ASN A 247 14.31 8.16 4.66
C ASN A 247 12.92 8.71 4.34
N VAL A 248 11.93 8.51 5.23
CA VAL A 248 10.54 8.95 4.99
C VAL A 248 10.39 10.48 4.80
N GLY A 249 11.40 11.27 5.17
CA GLY A 249 11.40 12.72 4.96
C GLY A 249 11.55 13.17 3.52
N ALA A 250 12.02 12.28 2.64
CA ALA A 250 12.11 12.54 1.20
C ALA A 250 10.80 12.21 0.45
N VAL A 251 9.77 11.76 1.16
CA VAL A 251 8.49 11.36 0.57
C VAL A 251 7.60 12.58 0.40
N GLN A 252 6.97 12.71 -0.77
CA GLN A 252 6.04 13.79 -1.08
C GLN A 252 4.59 13.31 -0.91
N PRO A 253 3.84 13.80 0.10
CA PRO A 253 2.42 13.46 0.25
C PRO A 253 1.55 14.24 -0.75
N ILE A 254 0.49 13.61 -1.26
CA ILE A 254 -0.60 14.27 -1.99
C ILE A 254 -1.91 13.87 -1.32
N TYR A 255 -2.47 14.80 -0.55
CA TYR A 255 -3.72 14.61 0.17
C TYR A 255 -4.71 15.65 -0.33
N MET A 256 -5.71 15.20 -1.09
CA MET A 256 -6.75 16.07 -1.63
C MET A 256 -8.12 15.49 -1.37
N GLY A 257 -9.12 16.34 -1.12
CA GLY A 257 -10.48 15.91 -0.87
C GLY A 257 -11.49 16.83 -1.56
N LYS A 258 -12.72 16.33 -1.73
CA LYS A 258 -13.84 17.11 -2.24
C LYS A 258 -15.13 16.75 -1.52
N ALA A 259 -16.06 17.70 -1.51
CA ALA A 259 -17.39 17.52 -0.94
C ALA A 259 -18.20 16.43 -1.66
#